data_AF-A0A3A1YZ27-F1
#
_entry.id   AF-A0A3A1YZ27-F1
#
_cell.length_a   1.000
_cell.length_b   1.000
_cell.length_c   1.000
_cell.angle_alpha   90.00
_cell.angle_beta   90.00
_cell.angle_gamma   90.00
#
_symmetry.space_group_name_H-M   'P 1'
#
loop_
_entity.id
_entity.type
_entity.pdbx_description
1 polymer ?
#
loop_
_entity_poly.entity_id
_entity_poly.type
_entity_poly.pdbx_seq_one_letter_code
_entity_poly.pdbx_strand_id
1 'polypeptide(L)'
;MSNVKTLTALAGTQALKDKRVFIRSDLNVPFNDAGEISEDTRVRASVPAIRLALDAGAAVMVTSHLGRPKEGALTEADSLAPVAKRLGELLGMNVSLVSNWLDGVNVQPGQVVLLENARGNVGEKKNDEELARKMAALCDVYVNDAFGTAHRAEATTHGIAQFAPVACAGPLLEAELEALGKALKAPRRPMVAIVAGSKVSTKLSILRALADKVDQLIVGGGIANTFMLAKGLPIGKSLAEPDQIEEARAVMDIMQKRGADVPIPVDVVCAKTFGADASAEVKDAESVADDDLILDIGPKTAAQLADILKQAGTIVWNGPVGVFEFDAFAKGTQTIAQAIAESDGFSIAGGGDTLAAIAKFNITDKVGYISTGGGAFLEFLEGKTLPAVDVLERRAQD
;
A
#
# COMPACT_ATOMS: atom_id res chain seq x y z
N MET A 1 -5.33 -6.38 -18.24
CA MET A 1 -4.10 -5.60 -17.96
C MET A 1 -4.46 -4.13 -18.10
N SER A 2 -3.98 -3.26 -17.23
CA SER A 2 -4.11 -1.80 -17.43
C SER A 2 -3.47 -1.45 -18.77
N ASN A 3 -4.16 -0.67 -19.59
CA ASN A 3 -3.69 -0.27 -20.91
C ASN A 3 -2.66 0.85 -20.73
N VAL A 4 -1.50 0.54 -20.15
CA VAL A 4 -0.46 1.52 -19.79
C VAL A 4 0.84 1.12 -20.49
N LYS A 5 1.53 2.08 -21.11
CA LYS A 5 2.89 1.89 -21.63
C LYS A 5 3.81 1.56 -20.45
N THR A 6 4.72 0.60 -20.58
CA THR A 6 5.62 0.20 -19.48
C THR A 6 7.08 0.45 -19.82
N LEU A 7 7.89 0.80 -18.82
CA LEU A 7 9.33 0.97 -18.99
C LEU A 7 9.97 -0.33 -19.51
N THR A 8 9.49 -1.49 -19.02
CA THR A 8 9.89 -2.83 -19.46
C THR A 8 9.72 -3.00 -20.97
N ALA A 9 8.57 -2.61 -21.52
CA ALA A 9 8.33 -2.70 -22.96
C ALA A 9 9.22 -1.73 -23.76
N LEU A 10 9.43 -0.51 -23.27
CA LEU A 10 10.29 0.47 -23.94
C LEU A 10 11.76 0.02 -23.95
N ALA A 11 12.25 -0.50 -22.82
CA ALA A 11 13.62 -1.01 -22.67
C ALA A 11 13.89 -2.27 -23.52
N GLY A 12 12.85 -3.06 -23.83
CA GLY A 12 12.93 -4.17 -24.79
C GLY A 12 13.15 -3.74 -26.24
N THR A 13 13.20 -2.44 -26.51
CA THR A 13 13.44 -1.84 -27.83
C THR A 13 14.57 -0.80 -27.75
N GLN A 14 14.91 -0.12 -28.84
CA GLN A 14 15.86 1.00 -28.82
C GLN A 14 15.23 2.34 -28.36
N ALA A 15 14.01 2.34 -27.83
CA ALA A 15 13.27 3.57 -27.50
C ALA A 15 13.93 4.45 -26.41
N LEU A 16 14.77 3.87 -25.54
CA LEU A 16 15.42 4.59 -24.45
C LEU A 16 16.86 5.01 -24.75
N LYS A 17 17.43 4.54 -25.86
CA LYS A 17 18.82 4.81 -26.21
C LYS A 17 19.04 6.31 -26.43
N ASP A 18 20.05 6.86 -25.75
CA ASP A 18 20.42 8.28 -25.79
C ASP A 18 19.28 9.23 -25.37
N LYS A 19 18.25 8.73 -24.65
CA LYS A 19 17.12 9.52 -24.15
C LYS A 19 17.32 9.98 -22.72
N ARG A 20 16.77 11.15 -22.41
CA ARG A 20 16.61 11.64 -21.04
C ARG A 20 15.37 11.00 -20.41
N VAL A 21 15.58 10.16 -19.41
CA VAL A 21 14.51 9.44 -18.71
C VAL A 21 14.33 10.06 -17.32
N PHE A 22 13.14 10.57 -17.03
CA PHE A 22 12.76 11.08 -15.71
C PHE A 22 11.94 10.03 -14.97
N ILE A 23 12.44 9.54 -13.84
CA ILE A 23 11.81 8.51 -13.03
C ILE A 23 11.30 9.12 -11.73
N ARG A 24 9.98 9.07 -11.51
CA ARG A 24 9.38 9.36 -10.20
C ARG A 24 9.38 8.09 -9.36
N SER A 25 10.26 8.03 -8.36
CA SER A 25 10.37 6.92 -7.40
C SER A 25 9.77 7.29 -6.04
N ASP A 26 9.39 6.30 -5.22
CA ASP A 26 9.08 6.51 -3.80
C ASP A 26 10.33 6.22 -2.96
N LEU A 27 11.09 7.28 -2.67
CA LEU A 27 12.29 7.24 -1.82
C LEU A 27 12.05 7.89 -0.45
N ASN A 28 10.79 8.01 -0.01
CA ASN A 28 10.47 8.57 1.29
C ASN A 28 10.76 7.52 2.38
N VAL A 29 11.96 7.60 2.96
CA VAL A 29 12.50 6.65 3.95
C VAL A 29 12.48 7.22 5.37
N PRO A 30 12.38 6.37 6.41
CA PRO A 30 12.57 6.80 7.79
C PRO A 30 14.04 7.06 8.12
N PHE A 31 14.26 7.97 9.05
CA PHE A 31 15.57 8.28 9.62
C PHE A 31 15.60 7.95 11.12
N ASN A 32 16.76 7.55 11.64
CA ASN A 32 17.00 7.45 13.08
C ASN A 32 17.36 8.82 13.69
N ASP A 33 17.50 8.88 15.01
CA ASP A 33 17.86 10.11 15.74
C ASP A 33 19.25 10.67 15.35
N ALA A 34 20.11 9.85 14.74
CA ALA A 34 21.42 10.26 14.22
C ALA A 34 21.35 10.85 12.80
N GLY A 35 20.17 10.92 12.18
CA GLY A 35 19.98 11.42 10.82
C GLY A 35 20.36 10.42 9.73
N GLU A 36 20.48 9.13 10.07
CA GLU A 36 20.80 8.06 9.13
C GLU A 36 19.53 7.31 8.70
N ILE A 37 19.53 6.77 7.49
CA ILE A 37 18.41 5.96 6.98
C ILE A 37 18.29 4.71 7.85
N SER A 38 17.17 4.55 8.56
CA SER A 38 16.93 3.40 9.43
C SER A 38 16.34 2.20 8.69
N GLU A 39 15.69 2.44 7.54
CA GLU A 39 15.09 1.44 6.68
C GLU A 39 15.16 1.92 5.22
N ASP A 40 15.79 1.16 4.33
CA ASP A 40 16.07 1.52 2.94
C ASP A 40 15.37 0.62 1.90
N THR A 41 14.33 -0.13 2.27
CA THR A 41 13.57 -1.02 1.36
C THR A 41 13.02 -0.24 0.18
N ARG A 42 12.55 0.99 0.40
CA ARG A 42 12.07 1.87 -0.68
C ARG A 42 13.15 2.27 -1.69
N VAL A 43 14.38 2.49 -1.21
CA VAL A 43 15.52 2.78 -2.10
C VAL A 43 15.87 1.54 -2.91
N ARG A 44 16.00 0.37 -2.25
CA ARG A 44 16.23 -0.91 -2.93
C ARG A 44 15.15 -1.22 -3.97
N ALA A 45 13.89 -1.01 -3.63
CA ALA A 45 12.75 -1.27 -4.51
C ALA A 45 12.77 -0.39 -5.78
N SER A 46 13.35 0.81 -5.72
CA SER A 46 13.44 1.74 -6.86
C SER A 46 14.61 1.44 -7.82
N VAL A 47 15.60 0.65 -7.39
CA VAL A 47 16.80 0.32 -8.18
C VAL A 47 16.48 -0.37 -9.52
N PRO A 48 15.55 -1.36 -9.61
CA PRO A 48 15.24 -2.04 -10.86
C PRO A 48 14.83 -1.11 -12.00
N ALA A 49 13.99 -0.10 -11.74
CA ALA A 49 13.58 0.86 -12.76
C ALA A 49 14.76 1.69 -13.29
N ILE A 50 15.63 2.12 -12.37
CA ILE A 50 16.80 2.93 -12.69
C ILE A 50 17.80 2.10 -13.51
N ARG A 51 18.09 0.87 -13.09
CA ARG A 51 18.95 -0.08 -13.82
C ARG A 51 18.42 -0.35 -15.21
N LEU A 52 17.13 -0.65 -15.34
CA LEU A 52 16.50 -0.93 -16.62
C LEU A 52 16.67 0.22 -17.62
N ALA A 53 16.50 1.47 -17.17
CA ALA A 53 16.73 2.64 -18.02
C ALA A 53 18.21 2.82 -18.38
N LEU A 54 19.13 2.66 -17.41
CA LEU A 54 20.57 2.76 -17.63
C LEU A 54 21.08 1.70 -18.62
N ASP A 55 20.69 0.44 -18.44
CA ASP A 55 21.10 -0.68 -19.27
C ASP A 55 20.57 -0.54 -20.72
N ALA A 56 19.45 0.16 -20.90
CA ALA A 56 18.91 0.53 -22.21
C ALA A 56 19.59 1.77 -22.86
N GLY A 57 20.62 2.32 -22.22
CA GLY A 57 21.42 3.43 -22.74
C GLY A 57 20.83 4.83 -22.49
N ALA A 58 19.99 4.99 -21.47
CA ALA A 58 19.40 6.29 -21.13
C ALA A 58 20.33 7.16 -20.27
N ALA A 59 20.05 8.47 -20.27
CA ALA A 59 20.51 9.44 -19.29
C ALA A 59 19.40 9.60 -18.22
N VAL A 60 19.67 9.19 -16.97
CA VAL A 60 18.61 8.99 -15.96
C VAL A 60 18.56 10.11 -14.93
N MET A 61 17.38 10.68 -14.75
CA MET A 61 17.04 11.60 -13.66
C MET A 61 16.01 10.93 -12.77
N VAL A 62 16.31 10.80 -11.48
CA VAL A 62 15.37 10.26 -10.50
C VAL A 62 14.87 11.42 -9.64
N THR A 63 13.60 11.46 -9.29
CA THR A 63 13.12 12.34 -8.22
C THR A 63 12.25 11.57 -7.23
N SER A 64 12.11 12.13 -6.04
CA SER A 64 11.17 11.66 -5.04
C SER A 64 10.67 12.84 -4.21
N HIS A 65 9.66 12.56 -3.39
CA HIS A 65 9.39 13.34 -2.20
C HIS A 65 10.16 12.78 -1.00
N LEU A 66 10.41 13.64 -0.02
CA LEU A 66 10.78 13.24 1.34
C LEU A 66 9.98 14.08 2.33
N GLY A 67 9.35 13.43 3.31
CA GLY A 67 8.58 14.11 4.33
C GLY A 67 7.47 15.01 3.77
N ARG A 68 7.23 16.13 4.46
CA ARG A 68 6.19 17.11 4.12
C ARG A 68 6.71 18.56 4.26
N PRO A 69 7.77 18.92 3.54
CA PRO A 69 8.29 20.29 3.59
C PRO A 69 7.23 21.31 3.17
N LYS A 70 7.49 22.56 3.57
CA LYS A 70 6.83 23.72 3.00
C LYS A 70 7.44 23.99 1.62
N GLU A 71 6.59 24.08 0.61
CA GLU A 71 7.03 24.44 -0.75
C GLU A 71 7.80 25.77 -0.74
N GLY A 72 8.87 25.85 -1.52
CA GLY A 72 9.78 27.00 -1.58
C GLY A 72 10.72 27.16 -0.38
N ALA A 73 10.68 26.27 0.60
CA ALA A 73 11.45 26.38 1.83
C ALA A 73 11.96 25.00 2.31
N LEU A 74 12.73 24.31 1.46
CA LEU A 74 13.42 23.09 1.85
C LEU A 74 14.50 23.38 2.90
N THR A 75 14.54 22.55 3.93
CA THR A 75 15.61 22.52 4.92
C THR A 75 16.55 21.34 4.68
N GLU A 76 17.69 21.29 5.38
CA GLU A 76 18.62 20.15 5.31
C GLU A 76 17.94 18.82 5.68
N ALA A 77 17.00 18.84 6.63
CA ALA A 77 16.22 17.67 7.03
C ALA A 77 15.25 17.17 5.95
N ASP A 78 14.92 18.01 4.96
CA ASP A 78 14.05 17.67 3.84
C ASP A 78 14.85 17.18 2.61
N SER A 79 16.18 17.24 2.66
CA SER A 79 17.06 16.94 1.53
C SER A 79 17.14 15.45 1.23
N LEU A 80 17.19 15.11 -0.05
CA LEU A 80 17.46 13.76 -0.55
C LEU A 80 18.95 13.41 -0.57
N ALA A 81 19.85 14.23 -0.01
CA ALA A 81 21.29 13.94 0.01
C ALA A 81 21.67 12.58 0.61
N PRO A 82 21.12 12.15 1.77
CA PRO A 82 21.40 10.81 2.31
C PRO A 82 20.90 9.70 1.38
N VAL A 83 19.77 9.93 0.71
CA VAL A 83 19.18 9.00 -0.25
C VAL A 83 20.03 8.88 -1.52
N ALA A 84 20.57 9.98 -2.04
CA ALA A 84 21.49 9.98 -3.18
C ALA A 84 22.71 9.10 -2.90
N LYS A 85 23.32 9.26 -1.72
CA LYS A 85 24.45 8.43 -1.28
C LYS A 85 24.07 6.95 -1.26
N ARG A 86 22.96 6.60 -0.61
CA ARG A 86 22.50 5.22 -0.49
C ARG A 86 22.18 4.60 -1.86
N LEU A 87 21.54 5.37 -2.74
CA LEU A 87 21.23 4.93 -4.09
C LEU A 87 22.51 4.67 -4.91
N GLY A 88 23.54 5.51 -4.75
CA GLY A 88 24.85 5.30 -5.37
C GLY A 88 25.55 4.03 -4.90
N GLU A 89 25.49 3.72 -3.60
CA GLU A 89 25.99 2.45 -3.05
C GLU A 89 25.30 1.24 -3.68
N LEU A 90 23.97 1.27 -3.80
CA LEU A 90 23.18 0.17 -4.37
C LEU A 90 23.39 0.01 -5.89
N LEU A 91 23.63 1.11 -6.61
CA LEU A 91 23.93 1.09 -8.04
C LEU A 91 25.41 0.83 -8.34
N GLY A 92 26.30 0.87 -7.34
CA GLY A 92 27.74 0.75 -7.55
C GLY A 92 28.31 1.85 -8.45
N MET A 93 27.68 3.04 -8.43
CA MET A 93 28.10 4.19 -9.24
C MET A 93 27.79 5.51 -8.53
N ASN A 94 28.45 6.59 -8.94
CA ASN A 94 28.19 7.90 -8.35
C ASN A 94 26.80 8.41 -8.73
N VAL A 95 26.01 8.81 -7.73
CA VAL A 95 24.70 9.45 -7.91
C VAL A 95 24.78 10.83 -7.24
N SER A 96 24.94 11.87 -8.04
CA SER A 96 24.95 13.24 -7.52
C SER A 96 23.54 13.76 -7.27
N LEU A 97 23.36 14.50 -6.18
CA LEU A 97 22.15 15.28 -5.92
C LEU A 97 22.19 16.60 -6.73
N VAL A 98 21.12 16.90 -7.46
CA VAL A 98 20.98 18.13 -8.24
C VAL A 98 19.89 18.99 -7.62
N SER A 99 20.29 20.11 -7.02
CA SER A 99 19.38 21.16 -6.54
C SER A 99 18.97 22.09 -7.68
N ASN A 100 17.83 22.79 -7.52
CA ASN A 100 17.32 23.78 -8.50
C ASN A 100 17.21 23.22 -9.93
N TRP A 101 16.83 21.96 -10.05
CA TRP A 101 16.87 21.18 -11.28
C TRP A 101 15.84 21.59 -12.35
N LEU A 102 14.90 22.48 -12.02
CA LEU A 102 13.85 22.93 -12.96
C LEU A 102 14.42 23.69 -14.17
N ASP A 103 15.57 24.35 -14.04
CA ASP A 103 16.15 25.17 -15.11
C ASP A 103 17.06 24.38 -16.07
N GLY A 104 17.15 23.06 -15.86
CA GLY A 104 17.94 22.17 -16.69
C GLY A 104 18.81 21.24 -15.86
N VAL A 105 19.05 20.05 -16.40
CA VAL A 105 19.87 19.01 -15.77
C VAL A 105 20.87 18.49 -16.79
N ASN A 106 22.16 18.54 -16.46
CA ASN A 106 23.20 17.95 -17.29
C ASN A 106 23.42 16.50 -16.86
N VAL A 107 22.96 15.56 -17.68
CA VAL A 107 23.14 14.12 -17.48
C VAL A 107 23.39 13.48 -18.84
N GLN A 108 24.42 12.65 -18.93
CA GLN A 108 24.79 11.95 -20.16
C GLN A 108 24.25 10.52 -20.18
N PRO A 109 24.08 9.89 -21.34
CA PRO A 109 23.76 8.47 -21.43
C PRO A 109 24.69 7.60 -20.57
N GLY A 110 24.10 6.67 -19.81
CA GLY A 110 24.81 5.83 -18.85
C GLY A 110 25.08 6.49 -17.49
N GLN A 111 24.62 7.72 -17.27
CA GLN A 111 24.68 8.40 -15.97
C GLN A 111 23.32 8.47 -15.29
N VAL A 112 23.36 8.62 -13.97
CA VAL A 112 22.19 8.82 -13.12
C VAL A 112 22.43 9.99 -12.16
N VAL A 113 21.41 10.82 -11.99
CA VAL A 113 21.37 11.88 -10.98
C VAL A 113 20.08 11.78 -10.15
N LEU A 114 20.16 12.17 -8.88
CA LEU A 114 18.98 12.36 -8.03
C LEU A 114 18.63 13.84 -8.00
N LEU A 115 17.41 14.18 -8.38
CA LEU A 115 16.87 15.53 -8.30
C LEU A 115 16.38 15.77 -6.87
N GLU A 116 16.69 16.94 -6.33
CA GLU A 116 16.27 17.31 -4.98
C GLU A 116 14.75 17.27 -4.78
N ASN A 117 14.33 17.06 -3.53
CA ASN A 117 12.96 16.80 -3.08
C ASN A 117 11.90 17.58 -3.85
N ALA A 118 11.06 16.85 -4.60
CA ALA A 118 10.02 17.39 -5.46
C ALA A 118 9.04 18.32 -4.71
N ARG A 119 8.78 18.05 -3.42
CA ARG A 119 7.88 18.86 -2.59
C ARG A 119 8.47 20.20 -2.15
N GLY A 120 9.72 20.47 -2.51
CA GLY A 120 10.32 21.80 -2.41
C GLY A 120 9.84 22.75 -3.50
N ASN A 121 9.33 22.25 -4.62
CA ASN A 121 8.89 23.09 -5.73
C ASN A 121 7.51 23.69 -5.44
N VAL A 122 7.39 25.02 -5.61
CA VAL A 122 6.11 25.72 -5.50
C VAL A 122 5.17 25.26 -6.62
N GLY A 123 4.01 24.72 -6.25
CA GLY A 123 3.03 24.18 -7.18
C GLY A 123 2.96 22.65 -7.23
N GLU A 124 3.88 21.93 -6.58
CA GLU A 124 3.93 20.46 -6.59
C GLU A 124 2.61 19.86 -6.10
N LYS A 125 2.16 20.22 -4.88
CA LYS A 125 0.95 19.65 -4.27
C LYS A 125 -0.34 20.08 -4.96
N LYS A 126 -0.29 21.21 -5.68
CA LYS A 126 -1.44 21.74 -6.42
C LYS A 126 -1.54 21.18 -7.83
N ASN A 127 -0.58 20.33 -8.24
CA ASN A 127 -0.48 19.84 -9.61
C ASN A 127 -0.47 21.00 -10.62
N ASP A 128 0.35 22.01 -10.33
CA ASP A 128 0.44 23.22 -11.14
C ASP A 128 0.89 22.90 -12.59
N GLU A 129 0.18 23.46 -13.56
CA GLU A 129 0.41 23.16 -14.99
C GLU A 129 1.74 23.74 -15.50
N GLU A 130 2.10 24.96 -15.09
CA GLU A 130 3.33 25.60 -15.52
C GLU A 130 4.54 24.79 -15.03
N LEU A 131 4.50 24.40 -13.75
CA LEU A 131 5.50 23.51 -13.16
C LEU A 131 5.57 22.17 -13.90
N ALA A 132 4.43 21.53 -14.15
CA ALA A 132 4.35 20.25 -14.85
C ALA A 132 4.95 20.30 -16.27
N ARG A 133 4.65 21.36 -17.03
CA ARG A 133 5.24 21.58 -18.37
C ARG A 133 6.75 21.81 -18.31
N LYS A 134 7.20 22.57 -17.31
CA LYS A 134 8.64 22.81 -17.08
C LYS A 134 9.37 21.49 -16.78
N MET A 135 8.81 20.64 -15.93
CA MET A 135 9.35 19.31 -15.64
C MET A 135 9.33 18.41 -16.88
N ALA A 136 8.25 18.41 -17.65
CA ALA A 136 8.12 17.59 -18.86
C ALA A 136 9.19 17.93 -19.91
N ALA A 137 9.56 19.21 -20.06
CA ALA A 137 10.61 19.65 -20.97
C ALA A 137 12.01 19.11 -20.62
N LEU A 138 12.23 18.67 -19.38
CA LEU A 138 13.50 18.09 -18.93
C LEU A 138 13.74 16.69 -19.49
N CYS A 139 12.70 15.99 -19.96
CA CYS A 139 12.80 14.59 -20.33
C CYS A 139 12.19 14.28 -21.70
N ASP A 140 12.64 13.17 -22.28
CA ASP A 140 12.03 12.59 -23.47
C ASP A 140 11.02 11.49 -23.07
N VAL A 141 11.28 10.84 -21.93
CA VAL A 141 10.42 9.79 -21.34
C VAL A 141 10.23 10.05 -19.85
N TYR A 142 8.98 10.09 -19.41
CA TYR A 142 8.59 10.10 -18.01
C TYR A 142 8.16 8.70 -17.57
N VAL A 143 8.70 8.25 -16.44
CA VAL A 143 8.38 6.98 -15.80
C VAL A 143 7.81 7.26 -14.42
N ASN A 144 6.58 6.81 -14.17
CA ASN A 144 6.05 6.78 -12.81
C ASN A 144 6.28 5.40 -12.20
N ASP A 145 7.13 5.33 -11.18
CA ASP A 145 7.45 4.12 -10.44
C ASP A 145 7.10 4.25 -8.94
N ALA A 146 6.18 5.16 -8.60
CA ALA A 146 5.84 5.54 -7.23
C ALA A 146 4.35 5.28 -6.90
N PHE A 147 3.95 4.01 -6.82
CA PHE A 147 2.56 3.63 -6.54
C PHE A 147 2.01 4.22 -5.22
N GLY A 148 2.85 4.29 -4.18
CA GLY A 148 2.46 4.90 -2.89
C GLY A 148 1.99 6.36 -2.99
N THR A 149 2.36 7.07 -4.07
CA THR A 149 1.91 8.44 -4.36
C THR A 149 0.87 8.54 -5.46
N ALA A 150 0.44 7.43 -6.06
CA ALA A 150 -0.41 7.42 -7.25
C ALA A 150 -1.85 7.91 -6.99
N HIS A 151 -2.31 7.86 -5.74
CA HIS A 151 -3.62 8.39 -5.31
C HIS A 151 -3.68 9.92 -5.27
N ARG A 152 -2.57 10.61 -5.49
CA ARG A 152 -2.50 12.08 -5.46
C ARG A 152 -2.17 12.62 -6.84
N ALA A 153 -2.93 13.63 -7.26
CA ALA A 153 -2.54 14.49 -8.36
C ALA A 153 -1.52 15.51 -7.83
N GLU A 154 -0.24 15.26 -8.04
CA GLU A 154 0.87 16.18 -7.79
C GLU A 154 1.63 16.41 -9.11
N ALA A 155 2.39 17.51 -9.24
CA ALA A 155 3.02 17.84 -10.51
C ALA A 155 4.01 16.74 -10.96
N THR A 156 4.78 16.13 -10.04
CA THR A 156 5.67 15.01 -10.37
C THR A 156 5.01 13.64 -10.50
N THR A 157 3.75 13.46 -10.11
CA THR A 157 3.06 12.15 -10.20
C THR A 157 2.07 12.11 -11.35
N HIS A 158 1.39 13.23 -11.61
CA HIS A 158 0.27 13.35 -12.54
C HIS A 158 0.52 14.41 -13.60
N GLY A 159 0.90 15.64 -13.22
CA GLY A 159 1.02 16.77 -14.14
C GLY A 159 2.06 16.54 -15.24
N ILE A 160 3.28 16.17 -14.87
CA ILE A 160 4.37 15.87 -15.82
C ILE A 160 3.95 14.80 -16.84
N ALA A 161 3.18 13.80 -16.41
CA ALA A 161 2.69 12.72 -17.26
C ALA A 161 1.76 13.21 -18.37
N GLN A 162 1.07 14.35 -18.18
CA GLN A 162 0.21 14.93 -19.22
C GLN A 162 1.01 15.54 -20.37
N PHE A 163 2.22 16.02 -20.11
CA PHE A 163 2.97 16.84 -21.06
C PHE A 163 4.27 16.20 -21.55
N ALA A 164 4.80 15.19 -20.85
CA ALA A 164 5.98 14.45 -21.30
C ALA A 164 5.71 13.79 -22.67
N PRO A 165 6.69 13.78 -23.61
CA PRO A 165 6.50 13.17 -24.93
C PRO A 165 6.06 11.71 -24.84
N VAL A 166 6.70 10.93 -23.96
CA VAL A 166 6.30 9.57 -23.59
C VAL A 166 6.08 9.52 -22.09
N ALA A 167 4.98 8.90 -21.66
CA ALA A 167 4.69 8.62 -20.25
C ALA A 167 4.40 7.12 -20.07
N CYS A 168 5.05 6.48 -19.11
CA CYS A 168 4.91 5.05 -18.84
C CYS A 168 4.96 4.72 -17.34
N ALA A 169 4.48 3.53 -16.98
CA ALA A 169 4.68 2.96 -15.65
C ALA A 169 6.06 2.30 -15.54
N GLY A 170 6.71 2.45 -14.39
CA GLY A 170 7.89 1.67 -14.04
C GLY A 170 7.53 0.29 -13.49
N PRO A 171 8.53 -0.60 -13.29
CA PRO A 171 8.32 -1.97 -12.84
C PRO A 171 7.57 -2.12 -11.50
N LEU A 172 7.77 -1.23 -10.52
CA LEU A 172 7.03 -1.29 -9.25
C LEU A 172 5.56 -0.97 -9.46
N LEU A 173 5.27 0.11 -10.20
CA LEU A 173 3.90 0.50 -10.49
C LEU A 173 3.21 -0.56 -11.36
N GLU A 174 3.92 -1.13 -12.34
CA GLU A 174 3.44 -2.24 -13.18
C GLU A 174 3.07 -3.46 -12.32
N ALA A 175 3.96 -3.89 -11.42
CA ALA A 175 3.72 -5.03 -10.54
C ALA A 175 2.53 -4.80 -9.58
N GLU A 176 2.40 -3.60 -9.01
CA GLU A 176 1.25 -3.23 -8.17
C GLU A 176 -0.07 -3.34 -8.95
N LEU A 177 -0.13 -2.76 -10.16
CA LEU A 177 -1.32 -2.79 -11.00
C LEU A 177 -1.67 -4.21 -11.47
N GLU A 178 -0.67 -5.05 -11.76
CA GLU A 178 -0.88 -6.45 -12.12
C GLU A 178 -1.46 -7.23 -10.94
N ALA A 179 -0.87 -7.11 -9.76
CA ALA A 179 -1.31 -7.81 -8.55
C ALA A 179 -2.73 -7.40 -8.15
N LEU A 180 -3.00 -6.09 -8.12
CA LEU A 180 -4.34 -5.56 -7.85
C LEU A 180 -5.36 -5.95 -8.93
N GLY A 181 -4.94 -6.00 -10.20
CA GLY A 181 -5.75 -6.47 -11.30
C GLY A 181 -6.17 -7.94 -11.15
N LYS A 182 -5.23 -8.82 -10.79
CA LYS A 182 -5.49 -10.24 -10.48
C LYS A 182 -6.47 -10.38 -9.32
N ALA A 183 -6.30 -9.58 -8.27
CA ALA A 183 -7.13 -9.67 -7.07
C ALA A 183 -8.56 -9.10 -7.24
N LEU A 184 -8.75 -8.02 -8.00
CA LEU A 184 -10.03 -7.30 -8.02
C LEU A 184 -10.81 -7.38 -9.34
N LYS A 185 -10.14 -7.50 -10.50
CA LYS A 185 -10.82 -7.50 -11.81
C LYS A 185 -11.23 -8.90 -12.26
N ALA A 186 -10.40 -9.90 -12.00
CA ALA A 186 -10.67 -11.30 -12.37
C ALA A 186 -10.17 -12.28 -11.30
N PRO A 187 -10.67 -12.18 -10.05
CA PRO A 187 -10.24 -13.08 -8.97
C PRO A 187 -10.66 -14.52 -9.24
N ARG A 188 -9.79 -15.46 -8.88
CA ARG A 188 -10.17 -16.87 -8.75
C ARG A 188 -11.05 -16.99 -7.50
N ARG A 189 -12.31 -17.40 -7.66
CA ARG A 189 -13.23 -17.57 -6.53
C ARG A 189 -12.99 -18.91 -5.80
N PRO A 190 -13.30 -19.00 -4.49
CA PRO A 190 -13.83 -17.94 -3.63
C PRO A 190 -12.83 -16.80 -3.39
N MET A 191 -13.29 -15.56 -3.48
CA MET A 191 -12.54 -14.37 -3.13
C MET A 191 -12.86 -14.00 -1.68
N VAL A 192 -11.83 -13.97 -0.83
CA VAL A 192 -11.94 -13.62 0.58
C VAL A 192 -11.21 -12.30 0.82
N ALA A 193 -11.85 -11.35 1.49
CA ALA A 193 -11.18 -10.16 1.99
C ALA A 193 -11.14 -10.15 3.51
N ILE A 194 -10.02 -9.74 4.07
CA ILE A 194 -9.83 -9.48 5.50
C ILE A 194 -9.65 -7.97 5.64
N VAL A 195 -10.60 -7.30 6.29
CA VAL A 195 -10.54 -5.87 6.60
C VAL A 195 -10.65 -5.69 8.10
N ALA A 196 -9.52 -5.43 8.73
CA ALA A 196 -9.41 -5.31 10.17
C ALA A 196 -8.73 -4.01 10.58
N GLY A 197 -8.93 -3.63 11.84
CA GLY A 197 -8.39 -2.40 12.40
C GLY A 197 -9.23 -1.91 13.57
N SER A 198 -8.88 -0.71 14.05
CA SER A 198 -9.48 -0.13 15.26
C SER A 198 -10.84 0.53 15.05
N LYS A 199 -11.19 0.93 13.81
CA LYS A 199 -12.37 1.76 13.52
C LYS A 199 -13.04 1.35 12.20
N VAL A 200 -14.37 1.22 12.23
CA VAL A 200 -15.23 1.07 11.06
C VAL A 200 -15.23 2.36 10.23
N SER A 201 -15.32 3.53 10.87
CA SER A 201 -15.44 4.83 10.20
C SER A 201 -14.30 5.11 9.21
N THR A 202 -13.09 4.65 9.50
CA THR A 202 -11.91 4.82 8.64
C THR A 202 -11.81 3.79 7.51
N LYS A 203 -12.63 2.73 7.55
CA LYS A 203 -12.63 1.61 6.59
C LYS A 203 -13.99 1.38 5.92
N LEU A 204 -15.01 2.18 6.24
CA LEU A 204 -16.37 1.96 5.77
C LEU A 204 -16.50 1.95 4.24
N SER A 205 -15.81 2.88 3.57
CA SER A 205 -15.72 2.92 2.10
C SER A 205 -15.17 1.62 1.53
N ILE A 206 -14.11 1.07 2.13
CA ILE A 206 -13.48 -0.19 1.73
C ILE A 206 -14.43 -1.36 2.00
N LEU A 207 -15.04 -1.42 3.18
CA LEU A 207 -15.99 -2.47 3.57
C LEU A 207 -17.15 -2.54 2.58
N ARG A 208 -17.76 -1.40 2.24
CA ARG A 208 -18.84 -1.33 1.23
C ARG A 208 -18.35 -1.76 -0.15
N ALA A 209 -17.23 -1.23 -0.62
CA ALA A 209 -16.68 -1.54 -1.94
C ALA A 209 -16.31 -3.01 -2.12
N LEU A 210 -15.82 -3.67 -1.06
CA LEU A 210 -15.50 -5.09 -1.06
C LEU A 210 -16.73 -5.97 -0.85
N ALA A 211 -17.72 -5.54 -0.06
CA ALA A 211 -18.97 -6.28 0.15
C ALA A 211 -19.73 -6.57 -1.15
N ASP A 212 -19.58 -5.73 -2.17
CA ASP A 212 -20.18 -5.95 -3.49
C ASP A 212 -19.42 -6.98 -4.36
N LYS A 213 -18.20 -7.37 -3.97
CA LYS A 213 -17.26 -8.12 -4.83
C LYS A 213 -16.92 -9.50 -4.28
N VAL A 214 -16.67 -9.59 -2.97
CA VAL A 214 -16.11 -10.77 -2.30
C VAL A 214 -17.19 -11.82 -2.02
N ASP A 215 -16.76 -13.07 -1.81
CA ASP A 215 -17.60 -14.19 -1.37
C ASP A 215 -17.63 -14.29 0.17
N GLN A 216 -16.55 -13.84 0.83
CA GLN A 216 -16.41 -13.77 2.28
C GLN A 216 -15.70 -12.47 2.67
N LEU A 217 -16.24 -11.76 3.66
CA LEU A 217 -15.62 -10.56 4.23
C LEU A 217 -15.33 -10.78 5.71
N ILE A 218 -14.08 -11.08 6.02
CA ILE A 218 -13.59 -11.25 7.39
C ILE A 218 -13.30 -9.87 7.97
N VAL A 219 -13.87 -9.58 9.14
CA VAL A 219 -13.59 -8.38 9.92
C VAL A 219 -12.80 -8.73 11.18
N GLY A 220 -11.96 -7.82 11.65
CA GLY A 220 -11.11 -8.04 12.84
C GLY A 220 -10.88 -6.77 13.66
N GLY A 221 -10.41 -6.93 14.91
CA GLY A 221 -10.18 -5.82 15.84
C GLY A 221 -11.46 -5.04 16.21
N GLY A 222 -11.34 -3.72 16.38
CA GLY A 222 -12.48 -2.86 16.71
C GLY A 222 -13.58 -2.83 15.66
N ILE A 223 -13.24 -3.13 14.39
CA ILE A 223 -14.23 -3.36 13.33
C ILE A 223 -15.08 -4.58 13.65
N ALA A 224 -14.48 -5.73 13.98
CA ALA A 224 -15.22 -6.93 14.37
C ALA A 224 -16.10 -6.69 15.60
N ASN A 225 -15.58 -6.00 16.62
CA ASN A 225 -16.35 -5.66 17.83
C ASN A 225 -17.61 -4.84 17.50
N THR A 226 -17.51 -3.92 16.53
CA THR A 226 -18.67 -3.13 16.08
C THR A 226 -19.70 -4.00 15.34
N PHE A 227 -19.24 -4.96 14.54
CA PHE A 227 -20.13 -5.93 13.86
C PHE A 227 -20.78 -6.91 14.84
N MET A 228 -20.06 -7.36 15.87
CA MET A 228 -20.61 -8.17 16.97
C MET A 228 -21.72 -7.41 17.71
N LEU A 229 -21.45 -6.14 18.05
CA LEU A 229 -22.45 -5.27 18.67
C LEU A 229 -23.68 -5.07 17.76
N ALA A 230 -23.48 -4.94 16.44
CA ALA A 230 -24.56 -4.83 15.47
C ALA A 230 -25.45 -6.10 15.40
N LYS A 231 -24.89 -7.27 15.70
CA LYS A 231 -25.60 -8.57 15.85
C LYS A 231 -26.22 -8.77 17.24
N GLY A 232 -26.04 -7.83 18.16
CA GLY A 232 -26.58 -7.89 19.52
C GLY A 232 -25.74 -8.73 20.49
N LEU A 233 -24.48 -9.03 20.15
CA LEU A 233 -23.55 -9.72 21.05
C LEU A 233 -22.97 -8.76 22.09
N PRO A 234 -22.70 -9.23 23.32
CA PRO A 234 -22.01 -8.42 24.32
C PRO A 234 -20.54 -8.22 23.93
N ILE A 235 -20.02 -7.01 24.15
CA ILE A 235 -18.61 -6.68 23.90
C ILE A 235 -17.91 -6.04 25.10
N GLY A 236 -18.58 -5.91 26.26
CA GLY A 236 -18.02 -5.24 27.44
C GLY A 236 -17.53 -3.82 27.15
N LYS A 237 -16.28 -3.53 27.51
CA LYS A 237 -15.58 -2.25 27.27
C LYS A 237 -14.71 -2.24 26.00
N SER A 238 -14.86 -3.24 25.15
CA SER A 238 -14.05 -3.38 23.93
C SER A 238 -14.17 -2.15 23.03
N LEU A 239 -13.08 -1.86 22.31
CA LEU A 239 -13.07 -0.79 21.31
C LEU A 239 -14.11 -1.10 20.21
N ALA A 240 -15.08 -0.21 20.04
CA ALA A 240 -16.10 -0.26 18.99
C ALA A 240 -16.62 1.16 18.68
N GLU A 241 -17.35 1.32 17.58
CA GLU A 241 -17.99 2.58 17.19
C GLU A 241 -19.53 2.41 17.17
N PRO A 242 -20.23 2.67 18.30
CA PRO A 242 -21.68 2.48 18.38
C PRO A 242 -22.48 3.29 17.35
N ASP A 243 -21.96 4.45 16.93
CA ASP A 243 -22.53 5.29 15.87
C ASP A 243 -22.42 4.68 14.47
N GLN A 244 -21.60 3.64 14.29
CA GLN A 244 -21.39 2.91 13.03
C GLN A 244 -22.13 1.55 12.99
N ILE A 245 -22.99 1.24 13.96
CA ILE A 245 -23.75 -0.03 14.00
C ILE A 245 -24.63 -0.21 12.75
N GLU A 246 -25.38 0.83 12.37
CA GLU A 246 -26.24 0.76 11.18
C GLU A 246 -25.44 0.54 9.90
N GLU A 247 -24.22 1.06 9.86
CA GLU A 247 -23.31 0.88 8.74
C GLU A 247 -22.74 -0.54 8.68
N ALA A 248 -22.39 -1.12 9.82
CA ALA A 248 -22.01 -2.52 9.91
C ALA A 248 -23.18 -3.45 9.47
N ARG A 249 -24.42 -3.14 9.87
CA ARG A 249 -25.62 -3.87 9.41
C ARG A 249 -25.79 -3.77 7.91
N ALA A 250 -25.69 -2.58 7.34
CA ALA A 250 -25.79 -2.38 5.90
C ALA A 250 -24.76 -3.21 5.11
N VAL A 251 -23.51 -3.31 5.60
CA VAL A 251 -22.48 -4.16 4.99
C VAL A 251 -22.86 -5.65 5.05
N MET A 252 -23.34 -6.13 6.20
CA MET A 252 -23.79 -7.53 6.34
C MET A 252 -24.99 -7.83 5.43
N ASP A 253 -25.93 -6.90 5.29
CA ASP A 253 -27.10 -7.05 4.42
C ASP A 253 -26.72 -7.11 2.93
N ILE A 254 -25.74 -6.32 2.49
CA ILE A 254 -25.21 -6.36 1.12
C ILE A 254 -24.64 -7.76 0.82
N MET A 255 -23.83 -8.28 1.74
CA MET A 255 -23.23 -9.61 1.62
C MET A 255 -24.30 -10.70 1.55
N GLN A 256 -25.23 -10.70 2.51
CA GLN A 256 -26.28 -11.71 2.60
C GLN A 256 -27.19 -11.74 1.37
N LYS A 257 -27.55 -10.57 0.80
CA LYS A 257 -28.37 -10.48 -0.43
C LYS A 257 -27.71 -11.14 -1.64
N ARG A 258 -26.36 -11.23 -1.64
CA ARG A 258 -25.58 -11.87 -2.70
C ARG A 258 -25.29 -13.35 -2.43
N GLY A 259 -25.72 -13.89 -1.28
CA GLY A 259 -25.34 -15.23 -0.81
C GLY A 259 -23.90 -15.33 -0.32
N ALA A 260 -23.28 -14.18 -0.02
CA ALA A 260 -21.97 -14.06 0.60
C ALA A 260 -22.13 -13.84 2.12
N ASP A 261 -21.05 -13.98 2.89
CA ASP A 261 -21.14 -13.88 4.35
C ASP A 261 -20.03 -13.03 5.00
N VAL A 262 -20.36 -12.52 6.18
CA VAL A 262 -19.42 -11.87 7.11
C VAL A 262 -19.32 -12.78 8.34
N PRO A 263 -18.32 -13.66 8.44
CA PRO A 263 -18.19 -14.56 9.59
C PRO A 263 -17.92 -13.78 10.87
N ILE A 264 -18.91 -13.72 11.75
CA ILE A 264 -18.83 -13.04 13.04
C ILE A 264 -18.14 -13.95 14.07
N PRO A 265 -17.22 -13.44 14.91
CA PRO A 265 -16.57 -14.25 15.93
C PRO A 265 -17.55 -14.97 16.85
N VAL A 266 -17.34 -16.27 17.05
CA VAL A 266 -18.12 -17.12 17.96
C VAL A 266 -17.45 -17.27 19.33
N ASP A 267 -16.14 -17.00 19.38
CA ASP A 267 -15.32 -16.92 20.58
C ASP A 267 -14.24 -15.85 20.41
N VAL A 268 -13.77 -15.33 21.53
CA VAL A 268 -12.87 -14.18 21.62
C VAL A 268 -11.84 -14.39 22.73
N VAL A 269 -10.72 -13.67 22.66
CA VAL A 269 -9.75 -13.57 23.74
C VAL A 269 -9.91 -12.21 24.41
N CYS A 270 -10.27 -12.24 25.70
CA CYS A 270 -10.53 -11.07 26.51
C CYS A 270 -9.40 -10.82 27.53
N ALA A 271 -9.33 -9.59 28.00
CA ALA A 271 -8.57 -9.19 29.18
C ALA A 271 -9.29 -8.09 29.96
N LYS A 272 -8.88 -7.84 31.21
CA LYS A 272 -9.41 -6.74 32.04
C LYS A 272 -8.67 -5.42 31.85
N THR A 273 -7.47 -5.46 31.29
CA THR A 273 -6.61 -4.30 31.03
C THR A 273 -5.94 -4.43 29.68
N PHE A 274 -5.58 -3.30 29.08
CA PHE A 274 -4.81 -3.27 27.83
C PHE A 274 -3.32 -3.22 28.16
N GLY A 275 -2.57 -4.25 27.77
CA GLY A 275 -1.12 -4.28 27.94
C GLY A 275 -0.52 -5.66 27.66
N ALA A 276 0.80 -5.70 27.46
CA ALA A 276 1.54 -6.94 27.17
C ALA A 276 1.45 -7.97 28.32
N ASP A 277 1.35 -7.50 29.56
CA ASP A 277 1.30 -8.34 30.77
C ASP A 277 -0.14 -8.71 31.19
N ALA A 278 -1.14 -8.36 30.37
CA ALA A 278 -2.53 -8.62 30.69
C ALA A 278 -2.84 -10.12 30.59
N SER A 279 -3.59 -10.64 31.58
CA SER A 279 -4.01 -12.05 31.58
C SER A 279 -5.10 -12.28 30.52
N ALA A 280 -4.78 -13.07 29.50
CA ALA A 280 -5.71 -13.48 28.47
C ALA A 280 -6.65 -14.59 28.94
N GLU A 281 -7.93 -14.47 28.61
CA GLU A 281 -8.97 -15.47 28.87
C GLU A 281 -9.79 -15.69 27.60
N VAL A 282 -9.97 -16.95 27.19
CA VAL A 282 -10.83 -17.30 26.05
C VAL A 282 -12.27 -17.39 26.53
N LYS A 283 -13.19 -16.73 25.82
CA LYS A 283 -14.63 -16.74 26.11
C LYS A 283 -15.44 -16.98 24.85
N ASP A 284 -16.59 -17.65 24.98
CA ASP A 284 -17.60 -17.62 23.94
C ASP A 284 -18.11 -16.17 23.77
N ALA A 285 -18.40 -15.77 22.53
CA ALA A 285 -18.79 -14.39 22.20
C ALA A 285 -20.05 -13.92 22.94
N GLU A 286 -20.95 -14.84 23.30
CA GLU A 286 -22.16 -14.55 24.08
C GLU A 286 -21.90 -14.37 25.58
N SER A 287 -20.71 -14.73 26.06
CA SER A 287 -20.33 -14.74 27.49
C SER A 287 -19.33 -13.65 27.87
N VAL A 288 -19.13 -12.65 27.01
CA VAL A 288 -18.27 -11.50 27.29
C VAL A 288 -18.87 -10.67 28.43
N ALA A 289 -18.07 -10.40 29.47
CA ALA A 289 -18.50 -9.65 30.64
C ALA A 289 -18.44 -8.13 30.42
N ASP A 290 -19.18 -7.37 31.22
CA ASP A 290 -19.31 -5.91 31.10
C ASP A 290 -17.98 -5.15 31.21
N ASP A 291 -16.99 -5.71 31.90
CA ASP A 291 -15.66 -5.12 32.12
C ASP A 291 -14.55 -5.76 31.26
N ASP A 292 -14.89 -6.67 30.33
CA ASP A 292 -13.93 -7.28 29.42
C ASP A 292 -13.53 -6.33 28.27
N LEU A 293 -12.29 -6.49 27.80
CA LEU A 293 -11.76 -5.96 26.56
C LEU A 293 -11.45 -7.14 25.62
N ILE A 294 -12.09 -7.21 24.46
CA ILE A 294 -11.78 -8.16 23.38
C ILE A 294 -10.54 -7.66 22.65
N LEU A 295 -9.48 -8.46 22.67
CA LEU A 295 -8.16 -8.10 22.13
C LEU A 295 -7.67 -9.06 21.04
N ASP A 296 -8.30 -10.23 20.86
CA ASP A 296 -8.06 -11.15 19.74
C ASP A 296 -9.28 -12.02 19.47
N ILE A 297 -9.32 -12.68 18.31
CA ILE A 297 -10.31 -13.73 18.04
C ILE A 297 -9.96 -15.02 18.78
N GLY A 298 -10.96 -15.76 19.22
CA GLY A 298 -10.77 -17.03 19.92
C GLY A 298 -10.33 -18.17 18.98
N PRO A 299 -9.88 -19.31 19.54
CA PRO A 299 -9.38 -20.43 18.77
C PRO A 299 -10.42 -21.07 17.83
N LYS A 300 -11.71 -21.10 18.19
CA LYS A 300 -12.77 -21.66 17.32
C LYS A 300 -12.96 -20.77 16.10
N THR A 301 -13.05 -19.46 16.31
CA THR A 301 -13.17 -18.45 15.26
C THR A 301 -11.94 -18.49 14.36
N ALA A 302 -10.73 -18.49 14.93
CA ALA A 302 -9.49 -18.55 14.16
C ALA A 302 -9.41 -19.80 13.27
N ALA A 303 -9.84 -20.97 13.76
CA ALA A 303 -9.90 -22.20 12.98
C ALA A 303 -10.90 -22.11 11.81
N GLN A 304 -12.11 -21.60 12.06
CA GLN A 304 -13.13 -21.40 11.02
C GLN A 304 -12.64 -20.46 9.92
N LEU A 305 -12.03 -19.33 10.30
CA LEU A 305 -11.48 -18.37 9.34
C LEU A 305 -10.29 -18.95 8.57
N ALA A 306 -9.46 -19.76 9.22
CA ALA A 306 -8.35 -20.45 8.55
C ALA A 306 -8.86 -21.43 7.47
N ASP A 307 -9.92 -22.19 7.74
CA ASP A 307 -10.52 -23.10 6.75
C ASP A 307 -11.08 -22.34 5.54
N ILE A 308 -11.73 -21.20 5.77
CA ILE A 308 -12.20 -20.30 4.69
C ILE A 308 -11.03 -19.84 3.82
N LEU A 309 -9.93 -19.40 4.43
CA LEU A 309 -8.75 -18.89 3.73
C LEU A 309 -8.02 -19.98 2.93
N LYS A 310 -7.94 -21.19 3.45
CA LYS A 310 -7.34 -22.35 2.74
C LYS A 310 -8.12 -22.76 1.49
N GLN A 311 -9.43 -22.51 1.48
CA GLN A 311 -10.28 -22.77 0.32
C GLN A 311 -10.34 -21.60 -0.68
N ALA A 312 -9.83 -20.43 -0.29
CA ALA A 312 -9.89 -19.23 -1.11
C ALA A 312 -9.07 -19.37 -2.39
N GLY A 313 -9.64 -18.96 -3.52
CA GLY A 313 -8.89 -18.82 -4.77
C GLY A 313 -8.11 -17.51 -4.84
N THR A 314 -8.56 -16.49 -4.12
CA THR A 314 -7.94 -15.16 -4.02
C THR A 314 -8.18 -14.57 -2.64
N ILE A 315 -7.14 -14.00 -2.02
CA ILE A 315 -7.18 -13.42 -0.67
C ILE A 315 -6.69 -11.98 -0.73
N VAL A 316 -7.47 -11.04 -0.20
CA VAL A 316 -7.06 -9.65 0.03
C VAL A 316 -6.94 -9.42 1.54
N TRP A 317 -5.76 -9.09 2.04
CA TRP A 317 -5.51 -8.91 3.47
C TRP A 317 -5.11 -7.48 3.84
N ASN A 318 -5.95 -6.83 4.65
CA ASN A 318 -5.71 -5.50 5.20
C ASN A 318 -6.10 -5.43 6.69
N GLY A 319 -5.13 -5.65 7.56
CA GLY A 319 -5.20 -5.44 8.99
C GLY A 319 -5.09 -6.74 9.82
N PRO A 320 -4.48 -6.70 11.01
CA PRO A 320 -4.49 -7.83 11.94
C PRO A 320 -5.86 -7.99 12.62
N VAL A 321 -6.22 -9.21 13.00
CA VAL A 321 -7.54 -9.50 13.62
C VAL A 321 -7.55 -9.29 15.14
N GLY A 322 -6.37 -9.14 15.75
CA GLY A 322 -6.15 -8.88 17.17
C GLY A 322 -4.92 -7.99 17.41
N VAL A 323 -4.65 -7.69 18.69
CA VAL A 323 -3.52 -6.86 19.15
C VAL A 323 -2.22 -7.69 19.12
N PHE A 324 -1.77 -7.99 17.91
CA PHE A 324 -0.70 -8.94 17.63
C PHE A 324 0.68 -8.52 18.16
N GLU A 325 0.84 -7.26 18.58
CA GLU A 325 2.01 -6.75 19.25
C GLU A 325 2.24 -7.44 20.60
N PHE A 326 1.16 -7.88 21.26
CA PHE A 326 1.20 -8.60 22.53
C PHE A 326 1.03 -10.10 22.27
N ASP A 327 1.99 -10.91 22.73
CA ASP A 327 2.00 -12.34 22.41
C ASP A 327 0.76 -13.09 22.93
N ALA A 328 0.18 -12.63 24.04
CA ALA A 328 -1.07 -13.16 24.59
C ALA A 328 -2.30 -12.95 23.67
N PHE A 329 -2.23 -11.98 22.75
CA PHE A 329 -3.32 -11.57 21.84
C PHE A 329 -2.89 -11.63 20.36
N ALA A 330 -1.84 -12.40 20.05
CA ALA A 330 -1.29 -12.55 18.71
C ALA A 330 -1.75 -13.81 17.98
N LYS A 331 -2.41 -14.74 18.68
CA LYS A 331 -2.62 -16.09 18.16
C LYS A 331 -3.63 -16.15 17.02
N GLY A 332 -4.68 -15.36 17.07
CA GLY A 332 -5.65 -15.21 15.99
C GLY A 332 -4.98 -14.70 14.72
N THR A 333 -4.26 -13.58 14.81
CA THR A 333 -3.51 -13.02 13.67
C THR A 333 -2.45 -13.99 13.15
N GLN A 334 -1.72 -14.69 14.01
CA GLN A 334 -0.77 -15.73 13.61
C GLN A 334 -1.44 -16.85 12.83
N THR A 335 -2.62 -17.29 13.28
CA THR A 335 -3.38 -18.38 12.63
C THR A 335 -3.88 -17.96 11.25
N ILE A 336 -4.40 -16.73 11.13
CA ILE A 336 -4.78 -16.14 9.84
C ILE A 336 -3.58 -16.04 8.90
N ALA A 337 -2.45 -15.50 9.38
CA ALA A 337 -1.21 -15.38 8.61
C ALA A 337 -0.75 -16.75 8.08
N GLN A 338 -0.72 -17.77 8.94
CA GLN A 338 -0.33 -19.12 8.55
C GLN A 338 -1.32 -19.73 7.54
N ALA A 339 -2.63 -19.51 7.71
CA ALA A 339 -3.63 -19.99 6.77
C ALA A 339 -3.48 -19.37 5.37
N ILE A 340 -3.16 -18.07 5.30
CA ILE A 340 -2.84 -17.39 4.03
C ILE A 340 -1.60 -18.00 3.40
N ALA A 341 -0.57 -18.28 4.21
CA ALA A 341 0.69 -18.84 3.74
C ALA A 341 0.60 -20.32 3.30
N GLU A 342 -0.41 -21.05 3.77
CA GLU A 342 -0.72 -22.44 3.39
C GLU A 342 -1.74 -22.53 2.25
N SER A 343 -2.35 -21.41 1.83
CA SER A 343 -3.36 -21.39 0.78
C SER A 343 -2.72 -21.43 -0.61
N ASP A 344 -3.30 -22.22 -1.51
CA ASP A 344 -2.97 -22.20 -2.95
C ASP A 344 -3.59 -20.98 -3.69
N GLY A 345 -4.34 -20.14 -2.96
CA GLY A 345 -4.94 -18.91 -3.48
C GLY A 345 -3.91 -17.81 -3.75
N PHE A 346 -4.19 -16.93 -4.72
CA PHE A 346 -3.39 -15.72 -4.87
C PHE A 346 -3.68 -14.77 -3.72
N SER A 347 -2.68 -14.47 -2.88
CA SER A 347 -2.81 -13.56 -1.76
C SER A 347 -2.16 -12.20 -2.05
N ILE A 348 -2.87 -11.13 -1.74
CA ILE A 348 -2.35 -9.76 -1.76
C ILE A 348 -2.56 -9.11 -0.39
N ALA A 349 -1.50 -8.51 0.16
CA ALA A 349 -1.54 -7.84 1.44
C ALA A 349 -1.08 -6.39 1.34
N GLY A 350 -1.65 -5.53 2.19
CA GLY A 350 -1.24 -4.12 2.26
C GLY A 350 -1.62 -3.47 3.58
N GLY A 351 -0.92 -2.40 3.95
CA GLY A 351 -1.10 -1.67 5.21
C GLY A 351 0.00 -1.97 6.22
N GLY A 352 0.49 -0.93 6.93
CA GLY A 352 1.66 -1.02 7.81
C GLY A 352 1.58 -2.15 8.82
N ASP A 353 0.47 -2.25 9.56
CA ASP A 353 0.28 -3.29 10.59
C ASP A 353 0.21 -4.70 9.99
N THR A 354 -0.29 -4.83 8.74
CA THR A 354 -0.33 -6.11 8.04
C THR A 354 1.08 -6.57 7.64
N LEU A 355 1.90 -5.64 7.13
CA LEU A 355 3.30 -5.91 6.81
C LEU A 355 4.10 -6.26 8.07
N ALA A 356 3.84 -5.57 9.19
CA ALA A 356 4.46 -5.89 10.47
C ALA A 356 4.06 -7.29 10.96
N ALA A 357 2.79 -7.69 10.81
CA ALA A 357 2.34 -9.05 11.13
C ALA A 357 2.98 -10.11 10.22
N ILE A 358 3.03 -9.87 8.90
CA ILE A 358 3.70 -10.73 7.92
C ILE A 358 5.15 -10.99 8.30
N ALA A 359 5.87 -9.92 8.67
CA ALA A 359 7.26 -10.00 9.10
C ALA A 359 7.38 -10.74 10.45
N LYS A 360 6.57 -10.39 11.46
CA LYS A 360 6.60 -11.04 12.79
C LYS A 360 6.40 -12.55 12.69
N PHE A 361 5.54 -13.01 11.77
CA PHE A 361 5.22 -14.42 11.61
C PHE A 361 6.01 -15.12 10.49
N ASN A 362 7.00 -14.45 9.89
CA ASN A 362 7.92 -15.01 8.90
C ASN A 362 7.23 -15.64 7.68
N ILE A 363 6.22 -14.95 7.13
CA ILE A 363 5.48 -15.41 5.95
C ILE A 363 5.68 -14.53 4.71
N THR A 364 6.64 -13.60 4.72
CA THR A 364 6.90 -12.67 3.61
C THR A 364 7.01 -13.38 2.26
N ASP A 365 7.81 -14.45 2.19
CA ASP A 365 8.04 -15.19 0.94
C ASP A 365 6.86 -16.11 0.54
N LYS A 366 5.81 -16.16 1.35
CA LYS A 366 4.61 -17.00 1.14
C LYS A 366 3.36 -16.19 0.78
N VAL A 367 3.45 -14.86 0.81
CA VAL A 367 2.37 -13.98 0.35
C VAL A 367 2.58 -13.68 -1.13
N GLY A 368 1.54 -13.85 -1.95
CA GLY A 368 1.63 -13.69 -3.40
C GLY A 368 2.06 -12.29 -3.85
N TYR A 369 1.62 -11.26 -3.14
CA TYR A 369 2.06 -9.89 -3.34
C TYR A 369 1.92 -9.04 -2.07
N ILE A 370 2.95 -8.24 -1.75
CA ILE A 370 2.95 -7.32 -0.61
C ILE A 370 3.04 -5.88 -1.14
N SER A 371 1.93 -5.16 -1.05
CA SER A 371 1.87 -3.76 -1.48
C SER A 371 2.55 -2.85 -0.47
N THR A 372 3.46 -2.00 -0.95
CA THR A 372 4.05 -0.91 -0.16
C THR A 372 3.32 0.43 -0.35
N GLY A 373 2.24 0.42 -1.14
CA GLY A 373 1.47 1.61 -1.55
C GLY A 373 0.61 2.29 -0.47
N GLY A 374 0.51 1.73 0.74
CA GLY A 374 -0.20 2.33 1.88
C GLY A 374 -1.61 2.84 1.51
N GLY A 375 -1.80 4.16 1.51
CA GLY A 375 -3.07 4.79 1.16
C GLY A 375 -3.52 4.55 -0.30
N ALA A 376 -2.58 4.45 -1.24
CA ALA A 376 -2.93 4.17 -2.64
C ALA A 376 -3.55 2.80 -2.82
N PHE A 377 -3.03 1.80 -2.10
CA PHE A 377 -3.60 0.45 -2.06
C PHE A 377 -5.04 0.48 -1.53
N LEU A 378 -5.29 1.21 -0.44
CA LEU A 378 -6.61 1.34 0.15
C LEU A 378 -7.60 2.02 -0.79
N GLU A 379 -7.23 3.16 -1.40
CA GLU A 379 -8.11 3.85 -2.36
C GLU A 379 -8.40 3.00 -3.59
N PHE A 380 -7.44 2.18 -4.02
CA PHE A 380 -7.68 1.22 -5.11
C PHE A 380 -8.67 0.13 -4.70
N LEU A 381 -8.58 -0.41 -3.48
CA LEU A 381 -9.56 -1.37 -2.94
C LEU A 381 -10.98 -0.77 -2.86
N GLU A 382 -11.09 0.53 -2.56
CA GLU A 382 -12.35 1.29 -2.61
C GLU A 382 -12.92 1.41 -4.04
N GLY A 383 -12.16 1.05 -5.06
CA GLY A 383 -12.53 1.22 -6.47
C GLY A 383 -12.37 2.65 -6.96
N LYS A 384 -11.63 3.51 -6.24
CA LYS A 384 -11.33 4.87 -6.71
C LYS A 384 -10.35 4.81 -7.87
N THR A 385 -10.52 5.75 -8.79
CA THR A 385 -9.56 5.99 -9.86
C THR A 385 -8.36 6.73 -9.29
N LEU A 386 -7.16 6.14 -9.41
CA LEU A 386 -5.92 6.77 -8.97
C LEU A 386 -5.46 7.78 -10.03
N PRO A 387 -5.36 9.09 -9.74
CA PRO A 387 -5.06 10.11 -10.75
C PRO A 387 -3.79 9.81 -11.57
N ALA A 388 -2.73 9.35 -10.90
CA ALA A 388 -1.46 9.07 -11.58
C ALA A 388 -1.50 7.83 -12.47
N VAL A 389 -2.43 6.91 -12.23
CA VAL A 389 -2.66 5.74 -13.10
C VAL A 389 -3.55 6.12 -14.27
N ASP A 390 -4.63 6.86 -14.01
CA ASP A 390 -5.56 7.35 -15.02
C ASP A 390 -4.87 8.15 -16.14
N VAL A 391 -3.98 9.07 -15.77
CA VAL A 391 -3.24 9.84 -16.78
C VAL A 391 -2.37 8.95 -17.66
N LEU A 392 -1.76 7.90 -17.10
CA LEU A 392 -0.96 6.96 -17.89
C LEU A 392 -1.83 6.10 -18.81
N GLU A 393 -3.02 5.69 -18.36
CA GLU A 393 -3.99 4.95 -19.17
C GLU A 393 -4.52 5.81 -20.34
N ARG A 394 -4.74 7.11 -20.12
CA ARG A 394 -5.11 8.06 -21.20
C ARG A 394 -3.98 8.25 -22.19
N ARG A 395 -2.76 8.52 -21.72
CA ARG A 395 -1.56 8.73 -22.56
C ARG A 395 -1.10 7.49 -23.33
N ALA A 396 -1.58 6.32 -22.97
CA ALA A 396 -1.33 5.09 -23.72
C ALA A 396 -2.23 4.93 -24.95
N GLN A 397 -3.38 5.64 -24.99
CA GLN A 397 -4.31 5.65 -26.11
C GLN A 397 -3.96 6.71 -27.16
N ASP A 398 -3.19 7.71 -26.74
CA ASP A 398 -2.49 8.68 -27.61
C ASP A 398 -1.25 8.06 -28.27
#